data_AF-A0A356X2F7-F1
#
_entry.id   AF-A0A356X2F7-F1
#
_cell.length_a   1.000
_cell.length_b   1.000
_cell.length_c   1.000
_cell.angle_alpha   90.00
_cell.angle_beta   90.00
_cell.angle_gamma   90.00
#
_symmetry.space_group_name_H-M   'P 1'
#
loop_
_entity.id
_entity.type
_entity.pdbx_description
1 polymer ?
#
loop_
_entity_poly.entity_id
_entity_poly.type
_entity_poly.pdbx_seq_one_letter_code
_entity_poly.pdbx_strand_id
1 'polypeptide(L)'
;MHSRHSEWILILDYGSQLTQLIARRLRELHIYCEIHPFNVELDEVSEPTPGGIILSGGPMSVNDEGAPYLQKEILDWDVPILGICYGLQLLAHAEIPGSVEKAEKREYGRANLLIDNSEDLLKDIPDESVVWMSHGDHIKTLPDTYEIIGHTTNAKVAAGRHKKDDIYGVQFHPEVANTDHGKQLLQNFAYNICGLKGDWTSESFIEEQIRNIREKVGDDKVLCGLSGGVDSTVVATLLHKALGDQLQCLFVDNGLLRKNEFEDVMHLYTRDLELPVRGVDASKLFLDRLEGISDPEEKRKIIGNAFIDVFDEEIGDNSDFKYLAQGTLYPDVIESVSFTGGPSVTIKSHHNVGGLPERMNM
;
A
#
# COMPACT_ATOMS: atom_id res chain seq x y z
N MET A 1 7.95 4.38 17.82
CA MET A 1 8.53 4.86 16.56
C MET A 1 8.74 3.64 15.68
N HIS A 2 8.09 3.58 14.51
CA HIS A 2 8.39 2.51 13.56
C HIS A 2 9.81 2.77 13.04
N SER A 3 10.68 1.75 13.11
CA SER A 3 11.99 1.79 12.47
C SER A 3 11.77 1.81 10.96
N ARG A 4 11.66 3.01 10.37
CA ARG A 4 11.51 3.17 8.92
C ARG A 4 12.84 2.80 8.25
N HIS A 5 12.77 2.08 7.13
CA HIS A 5 13.94 1.68 6.37
C HIS A 5 14.77 2.91 5.98
N SER A 6 16.10 2.85 6.05
CA SER A 6 16.98 4.01 5.80
C SER A 6 16.95 4.50 4.36
N GLU A 7 16.68 3.59 3.42
CA GLU A 7 16.50 3.88 2.00
C GLU A 7 15.03 3.62 1.64
N TRP A 8 14.27 4.67 1.31
CA TRP A 8 12.85 4.55 1.01
C TRP A 8 12.32 5.65 0.09
N ILE A 9 11.17 5.37 -0.54
CA ILE A 9 10.43 6.35 -1.35
C ILE A 9 9.11 6.71 -0.66
N LEU A 10 8.86 8.01 -0.56
CA LEU A 10 7.58 8.57 -0.12
C LEU A 10 6.65 8.72 -1.33
N ILE A 11 5.46 8.12 -1.28
CA ILE A 11 4.41 8.32 -2.28
C ILE A 11 3.32 9.18 -1.66
N LEU A 12 3.11 10.38 -2.22
CA LEU A 12 2.00 11.26 -1.83
C LEU A 12 0.78 10.95 -2.71
N ASP A 13 -0.30 10.51 -2.06
CA ASP A 13 -1.55 10.14 -2.70
C ASP A 13 -2.49 11.34 -2.87
N TYR A 14 -2.75 11.67 -4.12
CA TYR A 14 -3.69 12.70 -4.57
C TYR A 14 -5.07 12.13 -4.96
N GLY A 15 -5.36 10.88 -4.56
CA GLY A 15 -6.65 10.21 -4.75
C GLY A 15 -6.71 9.33 -6.01
N SER A 16 -5.56 8.92 -6.54
CA SER A 16 -5.52 8.03 -7.70
C SER A 16 -5.89 6.60 -7.33
N GLN A 17 -6.71 5.96 -8.17
CA GLN A 17 -6.99 4.52 -8.08
C GLN A 17 -5.74 3.65 -8.31
N LEU A 18 -4.66 4.23 -8.84
CA LEU A 18 -3.43 3.56 -9.23
C LEU A 18 -2.29 3.77 -8.22
N THR A 19 -2.49 4.55 -7.14
CA THR A 19 -1.42 4.85 -6.17
C THR A 19 -0.82 3.58 -5.55
N GLN A 20 -1.65 2.61 -5.16
CA GLN A 20 -1.18 1.33 -4.64
C GLN A 20 -0.37 0.52 -5.67
N LEU A 21 -0.62 0.72 -6.96
CA LEU A 21 0.14 0.04 -8.02
C LEU A 21 1.55 0.62 -8.15
N ILE A 22 1.74 1.94 -7.94
CA ILE A 22 3.07 2.55 -7.84
C ILE A 22 3.88 1.87 -6.74
N ALA A 23 3.33 1.78 -5.53
CA ALA A 23 3.98 1.12 -4.40
C ALA A 23 4.32 -0.34 -4.71
N ARG A 24 3.38 -1.07 -5.33
CA ARG A 24 3.63 -2.45 -5.76
C ARG A 24 4.80 -2.54 -6.75
N ARG A 25 4.88 -1.65 -7.75
CA ARG A 25 5.98 -1.65 -8.72
C ARG A 25 7.33 -1.35 -8.06
N LEU A 26 7.38 -0.42 -7.11
CA LEU A 26 8.61 -0.15 -6.35
C LEU A 26 9.03 -1.36 -5.50
N ARG A 27 8.09 -2.04 -4.87
CA ARG A 27 8.39 -3.27 -4.09
C ARG A 27 8.83 -4.43 -4.98
N GLU A 28 8.31 -4.55 -6.19
CA GLU A 28 8.81 -5.48 -7.23
C GLU A 28 10.23 -5.14 -7.69
N LEU A 29 10.71 -3.93 -7.39
CA LEU A 29 12.07 -3.46 -7.56
C LEU A 29 12.88 -3.49 -6.26
N HIS A 30 12.45 -4.18 -5.21
CA HIS A 30 13.16 -4.25 -3.92
C HIS A 30 13.36 -2.88 -3.24
N ILE A 31 12.51 -1.91 -3.54
CA ILE A 31 12.53 -0.58 -2.91
C ILE A 31 11.44 -0.52 -1.85
N TYR A 32 11.82 -0.17 -0.61
CA TYR A 32 10.85 0.13 0.42
C TYR A 32 10.12 1.44 0.10
N CYS A 33 8.81 1.47 0.31
CA CYS A 33 8.00 2.66 0.08
C CYS A 33 6.77 2.70 0.98
N GLU A 34 6.38 3.93 1.32
CA GLU A 34 5.15 4.23 2.05
C GLU A 34 4.27 5.18 1.23
N ILE A 35 2.97 4.92 1.24
CA ILE A 35 1.92 5.78 0.73
C ILE A 35 1.36 6.58 1.90
N HIS A 36 1.31 7.90 1.72
CA HIS A 36 0.72 8.85 2.65
C HIS A 36 -0.23 9.78 1.87
N PRO A 37 -1.28 10.32 2.51
CA PRO A 37 -2.14 11.29 1.86
C PRO A 37 -1.35 12.58 1.56
N PHE A 38 -1.75 13.32 0.52
CA PHE A 38 -1.05 14.54 0.09
C PHE A 38 -0.94 15.65 1.14
N ASN A 39 -1.71 15.56 2.23
CA ASN A 39 -1.76 16.52 3.32
C ASN A 39 -1.20 15.94 4.62
N VAL A 40 -0.35 14.91 4.54
CA VAL A 40 0.35 14.35 5.68
C VAL A 40 1.17 15.43 6.38
N GLU A 41 1.22 15.37 7.71
CA GLU A 41 2.11 16.24 8.48
C GLU A 41 3.56 15.85 8.14
N LEU A 42 4.31 16.78 7.56
CA LEU A 42 5.63 16.51 6.99
C LEU A 42 6.63 16.00 8.04
N ASP A 43 6.47 16.36 9.31
CA ASP A 43 7.26 15.86 10.43
C ASP A 43 7.13 14.33 10.62
N GLU A 44 6.02 13.72 10.18
CA GLU A 44 5.80 12.27 10.27
C GLU A 44 6.57 11.48 9.19
N VAL A 45 6.94 12.16 8.09
CA VAL A 45 7.50 11.55 6.88
C VAL A 45 8.86 12.13 6.47
N SER A 46 9.41 13.05 7.26
CA SER A 46 10.72 13.68 7.01
C SER A 46 11.90 12.92 7.61
N GLU A 47 11.67 12.01 8.56
CA GLU A 47 12.73 11.29 9.28
C GLU A 47 12.51 9.76 9.27
N PRO A 48 13.49 8.96 8.83
CA PRO A 48 14.63 9.38 8.00
C PRO A 48 14.14 10.03 6.70
N THR A 49 14.91 10.99 6.17
CA THR A 49 14.57 11.67 4.91
C THR A 49 14.39 10.66 3.77
N PRO A 50 13.29 10.74 2.98
CA PRO A 50 13.11 9.85 1.83
C PRO A 50 14.27 10.00 0.84
N GLY A 51 14.67 8.92 0.19
CA GLY A 51 15.64 9.01 -0.92
C GLY A 51 14.99 9.47 -2.23
N GLY A 52 13.65 9.54 -2.28
CA GLY A 52 12.90 10.12 -3.39
C GLY A 52 11.41 10.24 -3.05
N ILE A 53 10.71 11.11 -3.79
CA ILE A 53 9.28 11.38 -3.62
C ILE A 53 8.54 11.12 -4.93
N ILE A 54 7.39 10.44 -4.87
CA ILE A 54 6.48 10.30 -6.01
C ILE A 54 5.17 11.01 -5.69
N LEU A 55 4.79 11.96 -6.55
CA LEU A 55 3.49 12.62 -6.52
C LEU A 55 2.54 11.84 -7.43
N SER A 56 1.53 11.17 -6.85
CA SER A 56 0.63 10.33 -7.63
C SER A 56 -0.25 11.13 -8.59
N GLY A 57 -0.96 10.40 -9.45
CA GLY A 57 -2.12 10.96 -10.16
C GLY A 57 -3.26 11.34 -9.21
N GLY A 58 -4.31 11.94 -9.76
CA GLY A 58 -5.51 12.32 -9.04
C GLY A 58 -6.67 12.53 -10.02
N PRO A 59 -7.93 12.43 -9.56
CA PRO A 59 -9.10 12.55 -10.41
C PRO A 59 -9.54 14.00 -10.66
N MET A 60 -9.04 14.96 -9.87
CA MET A 60 -9.41 16.38 -9.93
C MET A 60 -8.54 17.17 -10.90
N SER A 61 -9.02 18.34 -11.34
CA SER A 61 -8.16 19.36 -11.94
C SER A 61 -7.37 20.07 -10.86
N VAL A 62 -6.12 20.46 -11.14
CA VAL A 62 -5.34 21.33 -10.22
C VAL A 62 -5.98 22.71 -10.01
N ASN A 63 -6.89 23.11 -10.91
CA ASN A 63 -7.60 24.39 -10.82
C ASN A 63 -8.97 24.28 -10.14
N ASP A 64 -9.43 23.08 -9.77
CA ASP A 64 -10.72 22.91 -9.10
C ASP A 64 -10.67 23.50 -7.67
N GLU A 65 -11.80 24.00 -7.18
CA GLU A 65 -11.90 24.49 -5.80
C GLU A 65 -11.75 23.32 -4.81
N GLY A 66 -10.84 23.45 -3.85
CA GLY A 66 -10.53 22.38 -2.89
C GLY A 66 -9.70 21.24 -3.48
N ALA A 67 -9.10 21.44 -4.66
CA ALA A 67 -8.17 20.47 -5.24
C ALA A 67 -6.97 20.20 -4.30
N PRO A 68 -6.50 18.95 -4.20
CA PRO A 68 -5.31 18.57 -3.49
C PRO A 68 -4.10 19.42 -3.92
N TYR A 69 -3.33 19.92 -2.97
CA TYR A 69 -2.26 20.87 -3.24
C TYR A 69 -0.88 20.25 -3.02
N LEU A 70 0.13 20.85 -3.63
CA LEU A 70 1.53 20.52 -3.35
C LEU A 70 1.96 21.22 -2.06
N GLN A 71 2.34 20.45 -1.03
CA GLN A 71 3.09 20.97 0.12
C GLN A 71 4.48 21.41 -0.37
N LYS A 72 4.69 22.72 -0.55
CA LYS A 72 5.88 23.26 -1.24
C LYS A 72 7.18 22.98 -0.48
N GLU A 73 7.08 22.79 0.82
CA GLU A 73 8.19 22.49 1.73
C GLU A 73 8.93 21.22 1.34
N ILE A 74 8.30 20.27 0.64
CA ILE A 74 8.97 19.05 0.16
C ILE A 74 10.00 19.35 -0.94
N LEU A 75 9.88 20.49 -1.64
CA LEU A 75 10.84 20.90 -2.66
C LEU A 75 12.17 21.34 -2.03
N ASP A 76 12.17 21.70 -0.74
CA ASP A 76 13.36 22.12 0.00
C ASP A 76 14.16 20.94 0.58
N TRP A 77 13.69 19.70 0.40
CA TRP A 77 14.31 18.51 1.00
C TRP A 77 15.55 18.00 0.27
N ASP A 78 15.88 18.57 -0.89
CA ASP A 78 17.02 18.16 -1.73
C ASP A 78 16.98 16.66 -2.09
N VAL A 79 15.79 16.18 -2.43
CA VAL A 79 15.51 14.78 -2.82
C VAL A 79 14.85 14.74 -4.20
N PRO A 80 15.12 13.72 -5.02
CA PRO A 80 14.48 13.62 -6.33
C PRO A 80 12.96 13.45 -6.25
N ILE A 81 12.24 14.05 -7.19
CA ILE A 81 10.77 14.04 -7.23
C ILE A 81 10.29 13.55 -8.59
N LEU A 82 9.31 12.64 -8.61
CA LEU A 82 8.61 12.20 -9.81
C LEU A 82 7.11 12.53 -9.71
N GLY A 83 6.63 13.45 -10.54
CA GLY A 83 5.22 13.74 -10.71
C GLY A 83 4.55 12.85 -11.76
N ILE A 84 3.50 12.11 -11.39
CA ILE A 84 2.74 11.26 -12.31
C ILE A 84 1.37 11.89 -12.57
N CYS A 85 1.08 12.19 -13.83
CA CYS A 85 -0.17 12.81 -14.28
C CYS A 85 -0.49 14.09 -13.50
N TYR A 86 -1.39 14.03 -12.53
CA TYR A 86 -1.71 15.13 -11.61
C TYR A 86 -0.47 15.66 -10.89
N GLY A 87 0.47 14.80 -10.50
CA GLY A 87 1.73 15.21 -9.87
C GLY A 87 2.57 16.14 -10.75
N LEU A 88 2.70 15.86 -12.05
CA LEU A 88 3.41 16.75 -12.99
C LEU A 88 2.64 18.07 -13.16
N GLN A 89 1.31 18.00 -13.22
CA GLN A 89 0.45 19.19 -13.32
C GLN A 89 0.58 20.09 -12.08
N LEU A 90 0.69 19.50 -10.89
CA LEU A 90 0.93 20.24 -9.64
C LEU A 90 2.28 20.96 -9.65
N LEU A 91 3.35 20.30 -10.10
CA LEU A 91 4.67 20.92 -10.22
C LEU A 91 4.62 22.13 -11.15
N ALA A 92 4.03 21.98 -12.34
CA ALA A 92 3.86 23.08 -13.28
C ALA A 92 2.97 24.22 -12.73
N HIS A 93 1.89 23.88 -12.01
CA HIS A 93 0.97 24.84 -11.43
C HIS A 93 1.58 25.60 -10.24
N ALA A 94 2.44 24.94 -9.46
CA ALA A 94 3.09 25.54 -8.30
C ALA A 94 4.02 26.69 -8.67
N GLU A 95 4.67 26.62 -9.85
CA GLU A 95 5.50 27.69 -10.41
C GLU A 95 4.69 28.73 -11.21
N ILE A 96 3.79 28.26 -12.08
CA ILE A 96 2.94 29.12 -12.91
C ILE A 96 1.48 28.76 -12.65
N PRO A 97 0.80 29.48 -11.75
CA PRO A 97 -0.63 29.28 -11.52
C PRO A 97 -1.44 29.41 -12.82
N GLY A 98 -2.29 28.43 -13.11
CA GLY A 98 -3.07 28.36 -14.35
C GLY A 98 -2.31 27.82 -15.58
N SER A 99 -1.13 27.23 -15.38
CA SER A 99 -0.37 26.53 -16.44
C SER A 99 -1.07 25.29 -17.01
N VAL A 100 -2.11 24.81 -16.34
CA VAL A 100 -2.87 23.60 -16.68
C VAL A 100 -4.27 24.00 -17.12
N GLU A 101 -4.78 23.42 -18.20
CA GLU A 101 -6.14 23.67 -18.69
C GLU A 101 -6.85 22.37 -19.10
N LYS A 102 -8.18 22.39 -19.08
CA LYS A 102 -9.01 21.27 -19.54
C LYS A 102 -8.72 21.00 -21.01
N ALA A 103 -8.38 19.76 -21.34
CA ALA A 103 -8.12 19.38 -22.73
C ALA A 103 -9.43 19.36 -23.52
N GLU A 104 -9.44 19.92 -24.74
CA GLU A 104 -10.61 19.87 -25.64
C GLU A 104 -10.96 18.42 -26.04
N LYS A 105 -9.95 17.55 -26.11
CA LYS A 105 -10.08 16.10 -26.27
C LYS A 105 -9.34 15.43 -25.13
N ARG A 106 -10.07 14.69 -24.30
CA ARG A 106 -9.45 13.89 -23.24
C ARG A 106 -8.71 12.72 -23.89
N GLU A 107 -7.41 12.61 -23.62
CA GLU A 107 -6.61 11.48 -24.08
C GLU A 107 -6.62 10.41 -22.98
N TYR A 108 -7.59 9.51 -23.11
CA TYR A 108 -7.62 8.27 -22.33
C TYR A 108 -7.22 7.14 -23.26
N GLY A 109 -6.07 6.52 -22.99
CA GLY A 109 -5.66 5.32 -23.68
C GLY A 109 -4.19 5.29 -24.06
N ARG A 110 -3.90 4.39 -25.00
CA ARG A 110 -2.55 4.17 -25.51
C ARG A 110 -2.11 5.31 -26.40
N ALA A 111 -0.90 5.80 -26.18
CA ALA A 111 -0.20 6.71 -27.08
C ALA A 111 1.24 6.22 -27.27
N ASN A 112 1.86 6.63 -28.38
CA ASN A 112 3.29 6.39 -28.61
C ASN A 112 4.07 7.58 -28.05
N LEU A 113 5.01 7.31 -27.17
CA LEU A 113 5.95 8.28 -26.62
C LEU A 113 7.09 8.49 -27.60
N LEU A 114 7.22 9.72 -28.11
CA LEU A 114 8.35 10.19 -28.89
C LEU A 114 9.38 10.78 -27.92
N ILE A 115 10.61 10.26 -27.96
CA ILE A 115 11.65 10.64 -27.00
C ILE A 115 12.50 11.77 -27.56
N ASP A 116 12.50 12.90 -26.84
CA ASP A 116 13.33 14.06 -27.17
C ASP A 116 14.69 14.02 -26.45
N ASN A 117 14.73 13.45 -25.24
CA ASN A 117 15.95 13.20 -24.46
C ASN A 117 15.82 11.89 -23.65
N SER A 118 16.82 11.02 -23.74
CA SER A 118 16.87 9.70 -23.08
C SER A 118 18.02 9.54 -22.07
N GLU A 119 18.59 10.62 -21.55
CA GLU A 119 19.77 10.57 -20.69
C GLU A 119 19.49 10.08 -19.25
N ASP A 120 18.26 10.29 -18.76
CA ASP A 120 17.89 10.09 -17.35
C ASP A 120 16.66 9.19 -17.14
N LEU A 121 15.50 9.77 -16.83
CA LEU A 121 14.24 9.10 -16.55
C LEU A 121 13.81 8.19 -17.71
N LEU A 122 14.05 8.64 -18.95
CA LEU A 122 13.69 7.89 -20.17
C LEU A 122 14.83 7.03 -20.72
N LYS A 123 15.89 6.82 -19.95
CA LYS A 123 17.02 5.97 -20.34
C LYS A 123 16.59 4.54 -20.61
N ASP A 124 17.14 3.95 -21.68
CA ASP A 124 16.86 2.57 -22.12
C ASP A 124 15.37 2.30 -22.44
N ILE A 125 14.57 3.35 -22.62
CA ILE A 125 13.21 3.25 -23.16
C ILE A 125 13.29 3.43 -24.68
N PRO A 126 12.77 2.49 -25.49
CA PRO A 126 12.72 2.64 -26.94
C PRO A 126 11.86 3.82 -27.37
N ASP A 127 12.29 4.50 -28.44
CA ASP A 127 11.45 5.50 -29.10
C ASP A 127 10.15 4.86 -29.64
N GLU A 128 9.07 5.63 -29.69
CA GLU A 128 7.70 5.19 -29.97
C GLU A 128 7.12 4.17 -28.98
N SER A 129 7.69 4.03 -27.77
CA SER A 129 7.16 3.13 -26.73
C SER A 129 5.70 3.46 -26.39
N VAL A 130 4.87 2.42 -26.19
CA VAL A 130 3.47 2.60 -25.81
C VAL A 130 3.35 3.01 -24.34
N VAL A 131 2.65 4.11 -24.10
CA VAL A 131 2.33 4.64 -22.77
C VAL A 131 0.82 4.76 -22.56
N TRP A 132 0.39 4.68 -21.29
CA TRP A 132 -1.01 4.85 -20.91
C TRP A 132 -1.32 6.27 -20.42
N MET A 133 -1.91 7.07 -21.31
CA MET A 133 -2.40 8.41 -21.02
C MET A 133 -3.75 8.33 -20.30
N SER A 134 -3.92 9.10 -19.22
CA SER A 134 -5.18 9.13 -18.48
C SER A 134 -5.42 10.50 -17.84
N HIS A 135 -5.51 11.54 -18.66
CA HIS A 135 -5.67 12.91 -18.17
C HIS A 135 -6.86 13.63 -18.82
N GLY A 136 -7.64 14.33 -18.00
CA GLY A 136 -8.68 15.25 -18.45
C GLY A 136 -8.15 16.66 -18.77
N ASP A 137 -7.01 16.99 -18.17
CA ASP A 137 -6.33 18.27 -18.28
C ASP A 137 -4.97 18.08 -18.97
N HIS A 138 -4.42 19.15 -19.51
CA HIS A 138 -3.08 19.15 -20.08
C HIS A 138 -2.31 20.40 -19.63
N ILE A 139 -0.99 20.31 -19.68
CA ILE A 139 -0.11 21.44 -19.39
C ILE A 139 -0.07 22.33 -20.64
N LYS A 140 -0.71 23.49 -20.54
CA LYS A 140 -0.72 24.53 -21.56
C LYS A 140 0.63 25.23 -21.65
N THR A 141 1.23 25.50 -20.50
CA THR A 141 2.49 26.23 -20.38
C THR A 141 3.37 25.55 -19.37
N LEU A 142 4.36 24.81 -19.86
CA LEU A 142 5.39 24.25 -19.00
C LEU A 142 6.32 25.39 -18.55
N PRO A 143 6.66 25.52 -17.26
CA PRO A 143 7.57 26.58 -16.80
C PRO A 143 8.94 26.50 -17.49
N ASP A 144 9.57 27.66 -17.72
CA ASP A 144 10.88 27.75 -18.39
C ASP A 144 12.02 27.08 -17.60
N THR A 145 11.79 26.79 -16.33
CA THR A 145 12.66 25.99 -15.44
C THR A 145 12.67 24.51 -15.82
N TYR A 146 11.67 24.04 -16.57
CA TYR A 146 11.58 22.69 -17.10
C TYR A 146 11.92 22.63 -18.59
N GLU A 147 12.28 21.44 -19.05
CA GLU A 147 12.35 21.09 -20.46
C GLU A 147 11.55 19.82 -20.76
N ILE A 148 11.08 19.72 -21.99
CA ILE A 148 10.35 18.56 -22.49
C ILE A 148 11.39 17.52 -22.88
N ILE A 149 11.25 16.30 -22.34
CA ILE A 149 12.11 15.15 -22.66
C ILE A 149 11.38 14.08 -23.45
N GLY A 150 10.05 14.18 -23.55
CA GLY A 150 9.26 13.37 -24.47
C GLY A 150 7.86 13.93 -24.68
N HIS A 151 7.30 13.62 -25.85
CA HIS A 151 5.99 14.08 -26.27
C HIS A 151 5.19 12.96 -26.95
N THR A 152 3.89 13.18 -27.16
CA THR A 152 3.07 12.34 -28.05
C THR A 152 2.50 13.19 -29.18
N THR A 153 1.86 12.56 -30.16
CA THR A 153 1.15 13.26 -31.23
C THR A 153 0.09 14.25 -30.72
N ASN A 154 -0.52 13.97 -29.56
CA ASN A 154 -1.62 14.75 -29.00
C ASN A 154 -1.23 15.57 -27.76
N ALA A 155 -0.14 15.22 -27.09
CA ALA A 155 0.34 15.88 -25.88
C ALA A 155 1.78 16.37 -26.07
N LYS A 156 1.97 17.69 -26.14
CA LYS A 156 3.30 18.30 -26.27
C LYS A 156 4.21 18.02 -25.08
N VAL A 157 3.62 17.85 -23.90
CA VAL A 157 4.34 17.57 -22.65
C VAL A 157 3.88 16.20 -22.17
N ALA A 158 4.54 15.14 -22.65
CA ALA A 158 4.30 13.78 -22.17
C ALA A 158 5.27 13.41 -21.05
N ALA A 159 6.50 13.91 -21.11
CA ALA A 159 7.49 13.82 -20.05
C ALA A 159 8.32 15.11 -20.00
N GLY A 160 8.64 15.58 -18.80
CA GLY A 160 9.46 16.76 -18.58
C GLY A 160 10.40 16.58 -17.39
N ARG A 161 11.49 17.34 -17.39
CA ARG A 161 12.44 17.43 -16.26
C ARG A 161 12.77 18.87 -15.95
N HIS A 162 13.06 19.15 -14.69
CA HIS A 162 13.58 20.43 -14.26
C HIS A 162 15.06 20.55 -14.70
N LYS A 163 15.48 21.74 -15.10
CA LYS A 163 16.80 21.97 -15.73
C LYS A 163 17.97 21.98 -14.75
N LYS A 164 17.71 21.96 -13.44
CA LYS A 164 18.73 22.08 -12.39
C LYS A 164 18.58 20.98 -11.34
N ASP A 165 17.43 20.95 -10.69
CA ASP A 165 17.09 19.98 -9.66
C ASP A 165 16.54 18.67 -10.25
N ASP A 166 16.68 17.55 -9.53
CA ASP A 166 16.23 16.21 -9.93
C ASP A 166 14.71 16.04 -9.81
N ILE A 167 13.97 16.94 -10.45
CA ILE A 167 12.51 16.94 -10.49
C ILE A 167 12.04 16.55 -11.89
N TYR A 168 11.23 15.51 -11.93
CA TYR A 168 10.75 14.86 -13.14
C TYR A 168 9.23 14.78 -13.13
N GLY A 169 8.63 14.63 -14.30
CA GLY A 169 7.25 14.18 -14.35
C GLY A 169 6.81 13.68 -15.71
N VAL A 170 5.74 12.91 -15.67
CA VAL A 170 5.12 12.25 -16.83
C VAL A 170 3.63 12.49 -16.83
N GLN A 171 3.03 12.60 -18.02
CA GLN A 171 1.60 12.78 -18.22
C GLN A 171 0.85 11.44 -18.42
N PHE A 172 1.58 10.33 -18.34
CA PHE A 172 1.09 8.94 -18.41
C PHE A 172 1.39 8.17 -17.11
N HIS A 173 0.82 6.97 -16.99
CA HIS A 173 0.97 6.11 -15.82
C HIS A 173 2.04 5.02 -16.05
N PRO A 174 3.28 5.14 -15.52
CA PRO A 174 4.30 4.11 -15.65
C PRO A 174 4.01 2.84 -14.83
N GLU A 175 3.11 2.90 -13.86
CA GLU A 175 2.78 1.80 -12.96
C GLU A 175 1.88 0.73 -13.60
N VAL A 176 1.13 1.08 -14.65
CA VAL A 176 0.16 0.19 -15.29
C VAL A 176 0.79 -0.72 -16.34
N ALA A 177 0.20 -1.90 -16.53
CA ALA A 177 0.65 -2.87 -17.52
C ALA A 177 0.49 -2.39 -18.98
N ASN A 178 -0.25 -1.29 -19.20
CA ASN A 178 -0.45 -0.70 -20.53
C ASN A 178 0.68 0.25 -20.96
N THR A 179 1.64 0.52 -20.07
CA THR A 179 2.86 1.25 -20.40
C THR A 179 4.01 0.24 -20.51
N ASP A 180 4.44 -0.04 -21.74
CA ASP A 180 5.31 -1.19 -22.05
C ASP A 180 6.62 -1.17 -21.25
N HIS A 181 7.22 0.02 -21.12
CA HIS A 181 8.50 0.23 -20.44
C HIS A 181 8.34 0.99 -19.10
N GLY A 182 7.16 0.94 -18.48
CA GLY A 182 6.88 1.63 -17.23
C GLY A 182 7.75 1.16 -16.06
N LYS A 183 8.08 -0.15 -16.02
CA LYS A 183 9.05 -0.70 -15.06
C LYS A 183 10.44 -0.10 -15.23
N GLN A 184 10.92 0.07 -16.47
CA GLN A 184 12.23 0.67 -16.75
C GLN A 184 12.28 2.12 -16.28
N LEU A 185 11.20 2.89 -16.50
CA LEU A 185 11.10 4.26 -16.02
C LEU A 185 11.21 4.34 -14.49
N LEU A 186 10.45 3.51 -13.77
CA LEU A 186 10.50 3.47 -12.31
C LEU A 186 11.87 2.97 -11.79
N GLN A 187 12.54 2.09 -12.53
CA GLN A 187 13.92 1.69 -12.24
C GLN A 187 14.89 2.86 -12.40
N ASN A 188 14.79 3.63 -13.48
CA ASN A 188 15.62 4.80 -13.69
C ASN A 188 15.44 5.81 -12.56
N PHE A 189 14.20 6.05 -12.15
CA PHE A 189 13.90 6.93 -11.02
C PHE A 189 14.49 6.40 -9.70
N ALA A 190 14.18 5.17 -9.31
CA ALA A 190 14.58 4.66 -8.00
C ALA A 190 16.09 4.38 -7.88
N TYR A 191 16.72 3.83 -8.92
CA TYR A 191 18.13 3.41 -8.85
C TYR A 191 19.08 4.47 -9.37
N ASN A 192 18.82 5.03 -10.55
CA ASN A 192 19.78 5.94 -11.20
C ASN A 192 19.68 7.36 -10.67
N ILE A 193 18.45 7.83 -10.42
CA ILE A 193 18.19 9.21 -9.96
C ILE A 193 18.22 9.27 -8.43
N CYS A 194 17.43 8.45 -7.73
CA CYS A 194 17.41 8.44 -6.26
C CYS A 194 18.63 7.74 -5.62
N GLY A 195 19.41 6.98 -6.40
CA GLY A 195 20.61 6.29 -5.90
C GLY A 195 20.34 5.16 -4.91
N LEU A 196 19.11 4.65 -4.84
CA LEU A 196 18.73 3.58 -3.90
C LEU A 196 19.36 2.25 -4.30
N LYS A 197 19.69 1.39 -3.34
CA LYS A 197 20.39 0.12 -3.60
C LYS A 197 19.46 -1.06 -3.85
N GLY A 198 18.23 -1.01 -3.33
CA GLY A 198 17.28 -2.12 -3.45
C GLY A 198 17.57 -3.29 -2.52
N ASP A 199 17.85 -3.00 -1.25
CA ASP A 199 18.12 -3.97 -0.18
C ASP A 199 16.84 -4.45 0.55
N TRP A 200 15.66 -3.96 0.15
CA TRP A 200 14.38 -4.43 0.67
C TRP A 200 13.96 -5.73 -0.02
N THR A 201 14.42 -6.84 0.53
CA THR A 201 14.15 -8.20 0.07
C THR A 201 13.23 -8.92 1.06
N SER A 202 12.63 -10.04 0.64
CA SER A 202 11.82 -10.84 1.57
C SER A 202 12.63 -11.37 2.75
N GLU A 203 13.92 -11.68 2.56
CA GLU A 203 14.81 -12.15 3.63
C GLU A 203 15.09 -11.05 4.64
N SER A 204 15.53 -9.87 4.19
CA SER A 204 15.78 -8.73 5.08
C SER A 204 14.52 -8.27 5.81
N PHE A 205 13.36 -8.30 5.14
CA PHE A 205 12.07 -8.03 5.76
C PHE A 205 11.74 -9.04 6.88
N ILE A 206 11.90 -10.35 6.62
CA ILE A 206 11.62 -11.38 7.63
C ILE A 206 12.51 -11.20 8.86
N GLU A 207 13.81 -10.96 8.67
CA GLU A 207 14.75 -10.75 9.77
C GLU A 207 14.39 -9.51 10.59
N GLU A 208 14.07 -8.41 9.93
CA GLU A 208 13.66 -7.16 10.57
C GLU A 208 12.39 -7.35 11.38
N GLN A 209 11.36 -7.98 10.79
CA GLN A 209 10.11 -8.23 11.49
C GLN A 209 10.29 -9.17 12.68
N ILE A 210 11.13 -10.20 12.58
CA ILE A 210 11.47 -11.06 13.74
C ILE A 210 12.07 -10.24 14.87
N ARG A 211 13.00 -9.32 14.58
CA ARG A 211 13.58 -8.42 15.60
C ARG A 211 12.51 -7.52 16.22
N ASN A 212 11.72 -6.84 15.39
CA ASN A 212 10.67 -5.92 15.84
C ASN A 212 9.61 -6.64 16.70
N ILE A 213 9.21 -7.86 16.31
CA ILE A 213 8.29 -8.70 17.07
C ILE A 213 8.87 -9.03 18.45
N ARG A 214 10.13 -9.49 18.52
CA ARG A 214 10.79 -9.82 19.78
C ARG A 214 10.91 -8.61 20.71
N GLU A 215 11.31 -7.46 20.17
CA GLU A 215 11.44 -6.22 20.96
C GLU A 215 10.08 -5.75 21.50
N LYS A 216 9.04 -5.80 20.66
CA LYS A 216 7.69 -5.38 21.05
C LYS A 216 7.06 -6.32 22.07
N VAL A 217 7.17 -7.63 21.86
CA VAL A 217 6.52 -8.66 22.69
C VAL A 217 7.30 -8.93 23.98
N GLY A 218 8.64 -8.84 23.96
CA GLY A 218 9.46 -9.19 25.13
C GLY A 218 9.21 -10.63 25.57
N ASP A 219 8.91 -10.83 26.85
CA ASP A 219 8.61 -12.14 27.45
C ASP A 219 7.10 -12.46 27.50
N ASP A 220 6.24 -11.56 26.99
CA ASP A 220 4.79 -11.73 27.03
C ASP A 220 4.32 -12.80 26.02
N LYS A 221 3.12 -13.38 26.22
CA LYS A 221 2.55 -14.36 25.29
C LYS A 221 1.66 -13.71 24.23
N VAL A 222 1.62 -14.35 23.06
CA VAL A 222 0.85 -13.92 21.90
C VAL A 222 -0.16 -15.00 21.52
N LEU A 223 -1.42 -14.58 21.36
CA LEU A 223 -2.45 -15.40 20.76
C LEU A 223 -2.60 -15.05 19.28
N CYS A 224 -2.77 -16.04 18.43
CA CYS A 224 -2.97 -15.83 16.99
C CYS A 224 -4.16 -16.64 16.48
N GLY A 225 -5.15 -15.97 15.89
CA GLY A 225 -6.23 -16.64 15.19
C GLY A 225 -5.81 -17.06 13.78
N LEU A 226 -5.93 -18.37 13.50
CA LEU A 226 -5.73 -18.94 12.17
C LEU A 226 -7.08 -19.10 11.47
N SER A 227 -7.13 -18.81 10.17
CA SER A 227 -8.34 -18.98 9.35
C SER A 227 -8.19 -20.04 8.26
N GLY A 228 -7.00 -20.62 8.07
CA GLY A 228 -6.66 -21.40 6.88
C GLY A 228 -6.18 -20.55 5.71
N GLY A 229 -6.36 -19.22 5.78
CA GLY A 229 -5.88 -18.28 4.77
C GLY A 229 -4.36 -18.07 4.81
N VAL A 230 -3.79 -17.68 3.67
CA VAL A 230 -2.35 -17.41 3.51
C VAL A 230 -1.87 -16.36 4.51
N ASP A 231 -2.62 -15.27 4.68
CA ASP A 231 -2.19 -14.14 5.54
C ASP A 231 -2.02 -14.57 7.00
N SER A 232 -3.05 -15.21 7.58
CA SER A 232 -2.99 -15.73 8.96
C SER A 232 -1.88 -16.78 9.13
N THR A 233 -1.66 -17.61 8.11
CA THR A 233 -0.62 -18.65 8.13
C THR A 233 0.78 -18.06 8.09
N VAL A 234 1.02 -17.03 7.27
CA VAL A 234 2.31 -16.32 7.20
C VAL A 234 2.60 -15.61 8.52
N VAL A 235 1.60 -14.92 9.10
CA VAL A 235 1.76 -14.27 10.41
C VAL A 235 2.07 -15.27 11.50
N ALA A 236 1.33 -16.37 11.60
CA ALA A 236 1.61 -17.41 12.60
C ALA A 236 3.01 -18.00 12.43
N THR A 237 3.43 -18.26 11.20
CA THR A 237 4.77 -18.78 10.90
C THR A 237 5.87 -17.79 11.29
N LEU A 238 5.67 -16.49 11.01
CA LEU A 238 6.63 -15.45 11.37
C LEU A 238 6.73 -15.26 12.88
N LEU A 239 5.59 -15.25 13.58
CA LEU A 239 5.53 -15.18 15.04
C LEU A 239 6.17 -16.41 15.67
N HIS A 240 5.93 -17.61 15.13
CA HIS A 240 6.52 -18.83 15.67
C HIS A 240 8.05 -18.81 15.55
N LYS A 241 8.58 -18.37 14.40
CA LYS A 241 10.02 -18.15 14.22
C LYS A 241 10.59 -17.10 15.19
N ALA A 242 9.81 -16.06 15.49
CA ALA A 242 10.26 -14.99 16.38
C ALA A 242 10.20 -15.39 17.86
N LEU A 243 9.14 -16.07 18.28
CA LEU A 243 8.71 -16.17 19.68
C LEU A 243 8.68 -17.60 20.22
N GLY A 244 8.73 -18.61 19.36
CA GLY A 244 8.66 -20.03 19.76
C GLY A 244 7.44 -20.32 20.64
N ASP A 245 7.70 -20.71 21.89
CA ASP A 245 6.71 -21.15 22.87
C ASP A 245 5.82 -20.02 23.46
N GLN A 246 6.15 -18.75 23.19
CA GLN A 246 5.28 -17.64 23.60
C GLN A 246 4.04 -17.51 22.71
N LEU A 247 4.01 -18.20 21.56
CA LEU A 247 2.89 -18.19 20.62
C LEU A 247 1.92 -19.35 20.90
N GLN A 248 0.63 -19.04 20.94
CA GLN A 248 -0.44 -20.02 20.82
C GLN A 248 -1.33 -19.65 19.63
N CYS A 249 -1.58 -20.61 18.75
CA CYS A 249 -2.51 -20.45 17.65
C CYS A 249 -3.84 -21.16 17.93
N LEU A 250 -4.94 -20.55 17.49
CA LEU A 250 -6.28 -21.15 17.50
C LEU A 250 -6.82 -21.24 16.08
N PHE A 251 -7.28 -22.42 15.68
CA PHE A 251 -7.98 -22.63 14.41
C PHE A 251 -9.39 -23.18 14.69
N VAL A 252 -10.40 -22.38 14.37
CA VAL A 252 -11.80 -22.66 14.69
C VAL A 252 -12.52 -23.21 13.46
N ASP A 253 -13.03 -24.44 13.54
CA ASP A 253 -14.02 -24.94 12.61
C ASP A 253 -15.38 -24.32 12.98
N ASN A 254 -15.85 -23.42 12.14
CA ASN A 254 -17.16 -22.78 12.28
C ASN A 254 -18.27 -23.55 11.53
N GLY A 255 -17.98 -24.71 10.95
CA GLY A 255 -18.92 -25.49 10.14
C GLY A 255 -19.20 -24.89 8.75
N LEU A 256 -18.47 -23.84 8.35
CA LEU A 256 -18.61 -23.13 7.07
C LEU A 256 -17.36 -23.25 6.18
N LEU A 257 -16.38 -24.05 6.60
CA LEU A 257 -15.17 -24.34 5.83
C LEU A 257 -15.49 -25.19 4.59
N ARG A 258 -14.54 -25.25 3.65
CA ARG A 258 -14.66 -26.15 2.49
C ARG A 258 -14.52 -27.60 2.95
N LYS A 259 -14.98 -28.51 2.09
CA LYS A 259 -14.91 -29.95 2.35
C LYS A 259 -13.47 -30.36 2.73
N ASN A 260 -13.33 -31.00 3.89
CA ASN A 260 -12.07 -31.50 4.47
C ASN A 260 -11.04 -30.43 4.83
N GLU A 261 -11.36 -29.14 4.68
CA GLU A 261 -10.38 -28.06 4.88
C GLU A 261 -9.84 -28.03 6.31
N PHE A 262 -10.67 -28.31 7.32
CA PHE A 262 -10.21 -28.33 8.70
C PHE A 262 -9.09 -29.36 8.93
N GLU A 263 -9.29 -30.58 8.46
CA GLU A 263 -8.32 -31.68 8.62
C GLU A 263 -7.04 -31.40 7.83
N ASP A 264 -7.17 -31.00 6.57
CA ASP A 264 -6.03 -30.72 5.68
C ASP A 264 -5.17 -29.57 6.22
N VAL A 265 -5.82 -28.49 6.70
CA VAL A 265 -5.13 -27.32 7.27
C VAL A 265 -4.51 -27.62 8.63
N MET A 266 -5.19 -28.39 9.49
CA MET A 266 -4.59 -28.84 10.76
C MET A 266 -3.37 -29.73 10.53
N HIS A 267 -3.38 -30.57 9.50
CA HIS A 267 -2.21 -31.35 9.10
C HIS A 267 -1.04 -30.47 8.67
N LEU A 268 -1.29 -29.49 7.80
CA LEU A 268 -0.28 -28.51 7.38
C LEU A 268 0.33 -27.79 8.59
N TYR A 269 -0.52 -27.27 9.49
CA TYR A 269 -0.06 -26.50 10.63
C TYR A 269 0.76 -27.32 11.62
N THR A 270 0.33 -28.54 11.93
CA THR A 270 0.99 -29.36 12.96
C THR A 270 2.18 -30.16 12.46
N ARG A 271 2.16 -30.63 11.20
CA ARG A 271 3.20 -31.52 10.66
C ARG A 271 4.24 -30.81 9.82
N ASP A 272 3.81 -29.92 8.95
CA ASP A 272 4.70 -29.31 7.96
C ASP A 272 5.28 -27.99 8.47
N LEU A 273 4.48 -27.21 9.21
CA LEU A 273 4.87 -25.92 9.78
C LEU A 273 5.19 -25.97 11.28
N GLU A 274 4.88 -27.09 11.95
CA GLU A 274 5.14 -27.33 13.38
C GLU A 274 4.59 -26.22 14.30
N LEU A 275 3.49 -25.56 13.90
CA LEU A 275 2.89 -24.47 14.66
C LEU A 275 2.22 -24.98 15.95
N PRO A 276 2.30 -24.20 17.05
CA PRO A 276 1.58 -24.50 18.29
C PRO A 276 0.08 -24.17 18.13
N VAL A 277 -0.63 -24.97 17.34
CA VAL A 277 -2.04 -24.77 17.01
C VAL A 277 -2.96 -25.70 17.80
N ARG A 278 -4.05 -25.13 18.32
CA ARG A 278 -5.18 -25.85 18.86
C ARG A 278 -6.37 -25.71 17.91
N GLY A 279 -6.85 -26.86 17.42
CA GLY A 279 -8.05 -26.94 16.60
C GLY A 279 -9.30 -27.04 17.47
N VAL A 280 -10.33 -26.26 17.16
CA VAL A 280 -11.58 -26.19 17.93
C VAL A 280 -12.76 -26.41 16.99
N ASP A 281 -13.54 -27.46 17.22
CA ASP A 281 -14.81 -27.67 16.51
C ASP A 281 -15.93 -26.89 17.21
N ALA A 282 -16.30 -25.75 16.63
CA ALA A 282 -17.42 -24.92 17.06
C ALA A 282 -18.58 -24.97 16.05
N SER A 283 -18.59 -25.92 15.11
CA SER A 283 -19.54 -25.98 14.00
C SER A 283 -20.99 -25.87 14.46
N LYS A 284 -21.35 -26.62 15.52
CA LYS A 284 -22.68 -26.58 16.12
C LYS A 284 -23.07 -25.18 16.60
N LEU A 285 -22.19 -24.49 17.33
CA LEU A 285 -22.45 -23.15 17.86
C LEU A 285 -22.79 -22.16 16.74
N PHE A 286 -21.99 -22.18 15.66
CA PHE A 286 -22.17 -21.28 14.53
C PHE A 286 -23.45 -21.61 13.75
N LEU A 287 -23.69 -22.88 13.44
CA LEU A 287 -24.86 -23.31 12.68
C LEU A 287 -26.17 -23.04 13.45
N ASP A 288 -26.19 -23.30 14.76
CA ASP A 288 -27.36 -23.01 15.61
C ASP A 288 -27.67 -21.50 15.64
N ARG A 289 -26.65 -20.64 15.71
CA ARG A 289 -26.85 -19.18 15.71
C ARG A 289 -27.25 -18.62 14.34
N LEU A 290 -26.95 -19.33 13.26
CA LEU A 290 -27.30 -18.93 11.89
C LEU A 290 -28.68 -19.44 11.46
N GLU A 291 -29.36 -20.24 12.29
CA GLU A 291 -30.68 -20.79 11.97
C GLU A 291 -31.71 -19.67 11.72
N GLY A 292 -32.40 -19.74 10.58
CA GLY A 292 -33.44 -18.77 10.21
C GLY A 292 -32.92 -17.40 9.76
N ILE A 293 -31.61 -17.14 9.81
CA ILE A 293 -31.04 -15.87 9.40
C ILE A 293 -30.87 -15.84 7.88
N SER A 294 -31.46 -14.85 7.22
CA SER A 294 -31.35 -14.65 5.77
C SER A 294 -30.51 -13.44 5.38
N ASP A 295 -30.52 -12.39 6.21
CA ASP A 295 -29.78 -11.15 5.95
C ASP A 295 -28.26 -11.38 6.00
N PRO A 296 -27.51 -11.00 4.96
CA PRO A 296 -26.07 -11.26 4.90
C PRO A 296 -25.27 -10.44 5.93
N GLU A 297 -25.68 -9.23 6.27
CA GLU A 297 -24.96 -8.40 7.24
C GLU A 297 -25.17 -8.93 8.67
N GLU A 298 -26.38 -9.38 8.98
CA GLU A 298 -26.69 -10.07 10.21
C GLU A 298 -25.88 -11.37 10.36
N LYS A 299 -25.78 -12.18 9.28
CA LYS A 299 -24.89 -13.37 9.27
C LYS A 299 -23.45 -13.02 9.62
N ARG A 300 -22.89 -11.97 9.01
CA ARG A 300 -21.51 -11.55 9.28
C ARG A 300 -21.32 -11.16 10.75
N LYS A 301 -22.25 -10.39 11.32
CA LYS A 301 -22.22 -10.00 12.75
C LYS A 301 -22.30 -11.22 13.67
N ILE A 302 -23.19 -12.17 13.36
CA ILE A 302 -23.35 -13.39 14.14
C ILE A 302 -22.08 -14.24 14.11
N ILE A 303 -21.50 -14.45 12.92
CA ILE A 303 -20.24 -15.21 12.74
C ILE A 303 -19.11 -14.53 13.51
N GLY A 304 -18.96 -13.21 13.39
CA GLY A 304 -17.93 -12.47 14.12
C GLY A 304 -18.07 -12.60 15.64
N ASN A 305 -19.28 -12.43 16.17
CA ASN A 305 -19.54 -12.56 17.61
C ASN A 305 -19.32 -13.99 18.13
N ALA A 306 -19.77 -15.00 17.37
CA ALA A 306 -19.55 -16.40 17.73
C ALA A 306 -18.07 -16.78 17.74
N PHE A 307 -17.28 -16.24 16.80
CA PHE A 307 -15.83 -16.44 16.78
C PHE A 307 -15.16 -15.87 18.04
N ILE A 308 -15.53 -14.65 18.43
CA ILE A 308 -15.04 -14.02 19.65
C ILE A 308 -15.43 -14.86 20.88
N ASP A 309 -16.68 -15.34 20.97
CA ASP A 309 -17.12 -16.18 22.10
C ASP A 309 -16.28 -17.47 22.21
N VAL A 310 -15.95 -18.11 21.07
CA VAL A 310 -15.07 -19.29 21.06
C VAL A 310 -13.66 -18.95 21.52
N PHE A 311 -13.12 -17.80 21.10
CA PHE A 311 -11.82 -17.34 21.58
C PHE A 311 -11.84 -17.10 23.09
N ASP A 312 -12.84 -16.41 23.61
CA ASP A 312 -13.00 -16.15 25.05
C ASP A 312 -13.06 -17.45 25.86
N GLU A 313 -13.84 -18.43 25.39
CA GLU A 313 -13.96 -19.74 26.05
C GLU A 313 -12.63 -20.52 26.05
N GLU A 314 -11.90 -20.47 24.95
CA GLU A 314 -10.65 -21.20 24.77
C GLU A 314 -9.46 -20.60 25.53
N ILE A 315 -9.48 -19.27 25.69
CA ILE A 315 -8.51 -18.49 26.45
C ILE A 315 -8.77 -18.62 27.97
N GLY A 316 -10.04 -18.65 28.37
CA GLY A 316 -10.49 -18.72 29.76
C GLY A 316 -10.17 -17.46 30.57
N ASP A 317 -10.56 -17.44 31.85
CA ASP A 317 -10.43 -16.27 32.74
C ASP A 317 -8.98 -15.92 33.15
N ASN A 318 -7.97 -16.67 32.70
CA ASN A 318 -6.64 -16.69 33.30
C ASN A 318 -5.52 -16.67 32.24
N SER A 319 -5.67 -15.84 31.21
CA SER A 319 -4.72 -15.82 30.11
C SER A 319 -3.54 -14.89 30.35
N ASP A 320 -2.35 -15.47 30.34
CA ASP A 320 -1.07 -14.76 30.24
C ASP A 320 -0.85 -14.10 28.85
N PHE A 321 -1.85 -14.12 27.95
CA PHE A 321 -1.77 -13.53 26.62
C PHE A 321 -2.02 -12.03 26.70
N LYS A 322 -0.99 -11.24 26.39
CA LYS A 322 -1.06 -9.77 26.37
C LYS A 322 -1.29 -9.23 24.96
N TYR A 323 -1.01 -10.04 23.94
CA TYR A 323 -1.09 -9.64 22.55
C TYR A 323 -2.00 -10.57 21.76
N LEU A 324 -2.83 -9.97 20.89
CA LEU A 324 -3.50 -10.67 19.82
C LEU A 324 -2.85 -10.31 18.48
N ALA A 325 -2.47 -11.32 17.72
CA ALA A 325 -1.94 -11.18 16.38
C ALA A 325 -3.03 -11.20 15.30
N GLN A 326 -2.87 -10.34 14.29
CA GLN A 326 -3.73 -10.27 13.11
C GLN A 326 -2.90 -10.15 11.83
N GLY A 327 -3.39 -10.77 10.75
CA GLY A 327 -2.77 -10.77 9.42
C GLY A 327 -3.11 -9.56 8.56
N THR A 328 -3.29 -8.37 9.15
CA THR A 328 -3.71 -7.16 8.44
C THR A 328 -2.67 -6.75 7.40
N LEU A 329 -3.11 -6.52 6.16
CA LEU A 329 -2.22 -6.18 5.06
C LEU A 329 -2.14 -4.67 4.84
N TYR A 330 -1.11 -4.22 4.11
CA TYR A 330 -0.90 -2.81 3.82
C TYR A 330 -2.08 -2.13 3.08
N PRO A 331 -2.75 -2.78 2.10
CA PRO A 331 -3.97 -2.21 1.50
C PRO A 331 -5.09 -1.95 2.51
N ASP A 332 -5.24 -2.78 3.56
CA ASP A 332 -6.27 -2.58 4.58
C ASP A 332 -6.00 -1.31 5.41
N VAL A 333 -4.72 -1.02 5.68
CA VAL A 333 -4.30 0.21 6.37
C VAL A 333 -4.58 1.44 5.51
N ILE A 334 -4.23 1.41 4.23
CA ILE A 334 -4.49 2.53 3.32
C ILE A 334 -5.99 2.78 3.16
N GLU A 335 -6.79 1.72 2.98
CA GLU A 335 -8.25 1.87 2.85
C GLU A 335 -8.91 2.46 4.11
N SER A 336 -8.28 2.31 5.28
CA SER A 336 -8.73 2.91 6.53
C SER A 336 -8.42 4.40 6.65
N VAL A 337 -7.44 4.91 5.88
CA VAL A 337 -7.00 6.31 5.88
C VAL A 337 -7.55 7.02 4.63
N SER A 338 -8.51 7.93 4.81
CA SER A 338 -9.04 8.71 3.69
C SER A 338 -8.03 9.74 3.20
N PHE A 339 -7.82 9.82 1.88
CA PHE A 339 -6.93 10.81 1.27
C PHE A 339 -7.36 12.27 1.47
N THR A 340 -8.62 12.51 1.87
CA THR A 340 -9.16 13.85 2.21
C THR A 340 -9.41 14.04 3.70
N GLY A 341 -9.06 13.06 4.55
CA GLY A 341 -9.36 13.08 5.98
C GLY A 341 -10.84 12.88 6.35
N GLY A 342 -11.72 12.60 5.38
CA GLY A 342 -13.13 12.27 5.63
C GLY A 342 -13.35 10.81 6.10
N PRO A 343 -14.51 10.45 6.67
CA PRO A 343 -14.78 9.08 7.10
C PRO A 343 -14.68 8.11 5.92
N SER A 344 -13.83 7.07 6.03
CA SER A 344 -13.74 6.02 5.03
C SER A 344 -15.09 5.32 4.90
N VAL A 345 -15.52 5.06 3.66
CA VAL A 345 -16.78 4.34 3.41
C VAL A 345 -16.66 2.98 4.08
N THR A 346 -17.48 2.73 5.10
CA THR A 346 -17.50 1.52 5.94
C THR A 346 -17.94 0.27 5.16
N ILE A 347 -17.19 -0.12 4.13
CA ILE A 347 -17.46 -1.31 3.30
C ILE A 347 -16.86 -2.58 3.93
N LYS A 348 -16.11 -2.47 5.04
CA LYS A 348 -15.56 -3.62 5.76
C LYS A 348 -15.71 -3.49 7.27
N SER A 349 -16.94 -3.56 7.78
CA SER A 349 -17.25 -3.59 9.22
C SER A 349 -16.57 -4.74 9.99
N HIS A 350 -16.11 -5.80 9.31
CA HIS A 350 -15.44 -6.96 9.91
C HIS A 350 -13.91 -7.02 9.70
N HIS A 351 -13.35 -6.24 8.77
CA HIS A 351 -11.89 -6.13 8.62
C HIS A 351 -11.32 -4.89 9.30
N ASN A 352 -12.15 -3.88 9.54
CA ASN A 352 -11.75 -2.71 10.30
C ASN A 352 -11.58 -3.12 11.76
N VAL A 353 -10.32 -3.33 12.17
CA VAL A 353 -9.82 -3.32 13.55
C VAL A 353 -10.96 -3.64 14.52
N GLY A 354 -11.48 -4.87 14.41
CA GLY A 354 -12.53 -5.34 15.29
C GLY A 354 -11.90 -5.41 16.66
N GLY A 355 -11.99 -4.30 17.40
CA GLY A 355 -11.51 -4.20 18.75
C GLY A 355 -12.09 -5.40 19.49
N LEU A 356 -11.20 -6.18 20.10
CA LEU A 356 -11.61 -7.22 21.00
C LEU A 356 -12.64 -6.61 21.95
N PRO A 357 -13.75 -7.32 22.27
CA PRO A 357 -14.70 -6.79 23.23
C PRO A 357 -13.98 -6.32 24.49
N GLU A 358 -14.43 -5.22 25.12
CA GLU A 358 -13.87 -4.76 26.40
C GLU A 358 -13.83 -5.84 27.49
N ARG A 359 -14.60 -6.93 27.34
CA ARG A 359 -14.60 -8.11 28.21
C ARG A 359 -13.38 -9.03 28.05
N MET A 360 -12.60 -8.90 26.98
CA MET A 360 -11.32 -9.60 26.84
C MET A 360 -10.28 -8.84 27.67
N ASN A 361 -10.03 -9.29 28.90
CA ASN A 361 -9.04 -8.72 29.81
C ASN A 361 -7.59 -9.00 29.32
N MET A 362 -7.19 -8.43 28.19
CA MET A 362 -5.83 -8.52 27.63
C MET A 362 -5.06 -7.20 27.70
#